data_AF-A0A217EVX4-F1
#
_entry.id   AF-A0A217EVX4-F1
#
_cell.length_a   1.000
_cell.length_b   1.000
_cell.length_c   1.000
_cell.angle_alpha   90.00
_cell.angle_beta   90.00
_cell.angle_gamma   90.00
#
_symmetry.space_group_name_H-M   'P 1'
#
loop_
_entity.id
_entity.type
_entity.pdbx_description
1 polymer ?
#
loop_
_entity_poly.entity_id
_entity_poly.type
_entity_poly.pdbx_seq_one_letter_code
_entity_poly.pdbx_strand_id
1 'polypeptide(L)'
;MNTWLVGFQTQIANIETFVHVLIEAENLEMAEAGAMHMGRTWWPVLKGEDSDHCWTYQEGIVWFCSIVLLDDVEKSVLIGLRFLDTWSITGTKERLDAIDHYDNYWEEYTR
;
A
#
# COMPACT_ATOMS: atom_id res chain seq x y z
N MET A 1 12.76 6.64 9.71
CA MET A 1 11.35 6.27 9.43
C MET A 1 11.12 4.88 9.97
N ASN A 2 9.92 4.62 10.50
CA ASN A 2 9.56 3.25 10.83
C ASN A 2 9.14 2.52 9.55
N THR A 3 9.04 1.20 9.62
CA THR A 3 8.61 0.37 8.49
C THR A 3 7.44 -0.48 8.92
N TRP A 4 6.40 -0.48 8.12
CA TRP A 4 5.18 -1.25 8.33
C TRP A 4 5.04 -2.29 7.24
N LEU A 5 4.74 -3.53 7.63
CA LEU A 5 4.24 -4.53 6.70
C LEU A 5 2.74 -4.30 6.52
N VAL A 6 2.35 -4.01 5.28
CA VAL A 6 0.97 -3.72 4.91
C VAL A 6 0.46 -4.81 3.98
N GLY A 7 -0.75 -5.29 4.27
CA GLY A 7 -1.43 -6.35 3.53
C GLY A 7 -2.71 -5.84 2.89
N PHE A 8 -2.85 -6.12 1.60
CA PHE A 8 -4.07 -5.94 0.83
C PHE A 8 -4.58 -7.30 0.34
N GLN A 9 -5.88 -7.42 0.17
CA GLN A 9 -6.48 -8.50 -0.60
C GLN A 9 -7.02 -7.92 -1.90
N THR A 10 -6.87 -8.65 -3.00
CA THR A 10 -7.42 -8.29 -4.30
C THR A 10 -8.30 -9.40 -4.81
N GLN A 11 -9.42 -9.06 -5.43
CA GLN A 11 -10.28 -10.01 -6.16
C GLN A 11 -10.35 -9.56 -7.61
N ILE A 12 -9.70 -10.31 -8.50
CA ILE A 12 -9.65 -10.04 -9.94
C ILE A 12 -10.13 -11.29 -10.65
N ALA A 13 -11.13 -11.17 -11.55
CA ALA A 13 -11.71 -12.29 -12.28
C ALA A 13 -12.11 -13.49 -11.37
N ASN A 14 -12.71 -13.18 -10.19
CA ASN A 14 -13.10 -14.14 -9.14
C ASN A 14 -11.94 -14.90 -8.47
N ILE A 15 -10.70 -14.45 -8.64
CA ILE A 15 -9.53 -14.99 -7.95
C ILE A 15 -9.12 -14.03 -6.85
N GLU A 16 -9.07 -14.53 -5.63
CA GLU A 16 -8.59 -13.77 -4.47
C GLU A 16 -7.09 -13.98 -4.26
N THR A 17 -6.33 -12.89 -4.12
CA THR A 17 -4.89 -12.90 -3.89
C THR A 17 -4.50 -11.88 -2.82
N PHE A 18 -3.56 -12.25 -1.96
CA PHE A 18 -2.96 -11.33 -0.99
C PHE A 18 -1.74 -10.63 -1.57
N VAL A 19 -1.68 -9.32 -1.42
CA VAL A 19 -0.56 -8.47 -1.80
C VAL A 19 0.03 -7.86 -0.54
N HIS A 20 1.32 -8.02 -0.35
CA HIS A 20 2.04 -7.44 0.79
C HIS A 20 3.08 -6.45 0.28
N VAL A 21 3.19 -5.32 0.96
CA VAL A 21 4.19 -4.28 0.69
C VAL A 21 4.80 -3.79 2.00
N LEU A 22 5.99 -3.21 1.90
CA LEU A 22 6.57 -2.44 2.99
C LEU A 22 6.24 -0.96 2.77
N ILE A 23 5.76 -0.30 3.81
CA ILE A 23 5.57 1.15 3.83
C ILE A 23 6.58 1.75 4.80
N GLU A 24 7.33 2.76 4.37
CA GLU A 24 8.16 3.61 5.23
C GLU A 24 7.48 4.96 5.43
N ALA A 25 7.33 5.36 6.69
CA ALA A 25 6.59 6.56 7.10
C ALA A 25 7.07 7.05 8.47
N GLU A 26 6.58 8.21 8.89
CA GLU A 26 6.96 8.80 10.19
C GLU A 26 6.26 8.11 11.37
N ASN A 27 4.97 7.82 11.23
CA ASN A 27 4.12 7.25 12.28
C ASN A 27 2.99 6.41 11.66
N LEU A 28 2.22 5.72 12.51
CA LEU A 28 1.12 4.85 12.06
C LEU A 28 0.09 5.61 11.23
N GLU A 29 -0.25 6.82 11.64
CA GLU A 29 -1.25 7.66 10.98
C GLU A 29 -0.85 7.99 9.52
N MET A 30 0.43 8.25 9.26
CA MET A 30 0.96 8.43 7.91
C MET A 30 1.05 7.12 7.13
N ALA A 31 1.40 6.01 7.79
CA ALA A 31 1.44 4.71 7.14
C ALA A 31 0.05 4.23 6.69
N GLU A 32 -0.96 4.42 7.54
CA GLU A 32 -2.38 4.16 7.20
C GLU A 32 -2.84 5.08 6.07
N ALA A 33 -2.56 6.39 6.16
CA ALA A 33 -2.93 7.32 5.10
C ALA A 33 -2.29 6.92 3.75
N GLY A 34 -1.03 6.50 3.75
CA GLY A 34 -0.35 5.96 2.58
C GLY A 34 -1.01 4.70 2.03
N ALA A 35 -1.33 3.72 2.89
CA ALA A 35 -2.02 2.50 2.47
C ALA A 35 -3.40 2.79 1.86
N MET A 36 -4.14 3.74 2.44
CA MET A 36 -5.44 4.19 1.95
C MET A 36 -5.33 4.90 0.60
N HIS A 37 -4.31 5.76 0.43
CA HIS A 37 -4.00 6.39 -0.84
C HIS A 37 -3.71 5.34 -1.91
N MET A 38 -2.83 4.38 -1.62
CA MET A 38 -2.49 3.29 -2.54
C MET A 38 -3.72 2.45 -2.91
N GLY A 39 -4.57 2.12 -1.93
CA GLY A 39 -5.83 1.41 -2.13
C GLY A 39 -6.82 2.15 -3.02
N ARG A 40 -6.98 3.47 -2.84
CA ARG A 40 -7.84 4.36 -3.64
C ARG A 40 -7.34 4.64 -5.05
N THR A 41 -6.06 4.41 -5.29
CA THR A 41 -5.40 4.67 -6.57
C THR A 41 -4.95 3.40 -7.27
N TRP A 42 -5.28 2.22 -6.73
CA TRP A 42 -4.82 0.91 -7.20
C TRP A 42 -5.02 0.70 -8.71
N TRP A 43 -6.11 1.24 -9.25
CA TRP A 43 -6.33 1.49 -10.68
C TRP A 43 -6.72 2.96 -10.90
N PRO A 44 -6.51 3.51 -12.11
CA PRO A 44 -6.81 4.91 -12.42
C PRO A 44 -8.28 5.32 -12.27
N VAL A 45 -9.24 4.38 -12.35
CA VAL A 45 -10.67 4.70 -12.37
C VAL A 45 -11.43 3.96 -11.27
N LEU A 46 -11.48 4.59 -10.09
CA LEU A 46 -12.30 4.15 -8.96
C LEU A 46 -13.80 4.17 -9.32
N LYS A 47 -14.50 3.06 -9.06
CA LYS A 47 -15.95 2.92 -9.31
C LYS A 47 -16.78 3.05 -8.05
N GLY A 48 -16.24 2.67 -6.91
CA GLY A 48 -16.92 2.76 -5.63
C GLY A 48 -15.97 2.56 -4.47
N GLU A 49 -16.33 3.14 -3.34
CA GLU A 49 -15.62 3.04 -2.08
C GLU A 49 -16.61 2.63 -0.99
N ASP A 50 -16.30 1.58 -0.26
CA ASP A 50 -17.09 1.10 0.87
C ASP A 50 -16.23 1.09 2.13
N SER A 51 -16.77 1.62 3.23
CA SER A 51 -16.14 1.65 4.56
C SER A 51 -14.71 2.24 4.62
N ASP A 52 -14.33 3.06 3.64
CA ASP A 52 -12.98 3.60 3.41
C ASP A 52 -11.86 2.55 3.19
N HIS A 53 -12.07 1.26 3.44
CA HIS A 53 -11.04 0.21 3.35
C HIS A 53 -11.28 -0.80 2.22
N CYS A 54 -12.29 -0.57 1.38
CA CYS A 54 -12.66 -1.38 0.24
C CYS A 54 -12.88 -0.50 -0.99
N TRP A 55 -12.17 -0.78 -2.07
CA TRP A 55 -12.22 -0.01 -3.31
C TRP A 55 -12.57 -0.91 -4.47
N THR A 56 -13.66 -0.57 -5.15
CA THR A 56 -14.15 -1.29 -6.32
C THR A 56 -13.72 -0.58 -7.58
N TYR A 57 -13.17 -1.35 -8.51
CA TYR A 57 -12.71 -0.94 -9.83
C TYR A 57 -13.40 -1.75 -10.92
N GLN A 58 -13.15 -1.41 -12.18
CA GLN A 58 -13.65 -2.22 -13.29
C GLN A 58 -12.94 -3.58 -13.35
N GLU A 59 -11.68 -3.61 -12.94
CA GLU A 59 -10.78 -4.76 -12.99
C GLU A 59 -10.99 -5.72 -11.82
N GLY A 60 -11.47 -5.21 -10.68
CA GLY A 60 -11.63 -6.00 -9.46
C GLY A 60 -11.92 -5.17 -8.23
N ILE A 61 -11.76 -5.78 -7.07
CA ILE A 61 -11.94 -5.14 -5.76
C ILE A 61 -10.63 -5.26 -4.97
N VAL A 62 -10.30 -4.23 -4.21
CA VAL A 62 -9.13 -4.15 -3.33
C VAL A 62 -9.62 -3.90 -1.91
N TRP A 63 -9.11 -4.67 -0.95
CA TRP A 63 -9.35 -4.47 0.47
C TRP A 63 -8.03 -4.21 1.18
N PHE A 64 -8.03 -3.23 2.08
CA PHE A 64 -6.98 -3.10 3.08
C PHE A 64 -7.25 -4.06 4.24
N CYS A 65 -6.29 -4.93 4.56
CA CYS A 65 -6.50 -6.04 5.50
C CYS A 65 -5.70 -5.90 6.79
N SER A 66 -4.45 -5.43 6.71
CA SER A 66 -3.57 -5.42 7.87
C SER A 66 -2.44 -4.40 7.76
N ILE A 67 -2.04 -3.84 8.89
CA ILE A 67 -0.84 -3.03 9.05
C ILE A 67 -0.12 -3.43 10.34
N VAL A 68 1.17 -3.73 10.24
CA VAL A 68 1.98 -4.18 11.37
C VAL A 68 3.29 -3.40 11.39
N LEU A 69 3.59 -2.75 12.51
CA LEU A 69 4.88 -2.11 12.73
C LEU A 69 5.95 -3.20 12.91
N LEU A 70 7.02 -3.13 12.11
CA LEU A 70 8.14 -4.05 12.19
C LEU A 70 9.19 -3.56 13.16
N ASP A 71 9.80 -4.49 13.90
CA ASP A 71 11.04 -4.21 14.60
C ASP A 71 12.26 -4.19 13.66
N ASP A 72 13.43 -3.81 14.18
CA ASP A 72 14.66 -3.70 13.39
C ASP A 72 15.09 -5.04 12.75
N VAL A 73 14.85 -6.16 13.42
CA VAL A 73 15.23 -7.50 12.95
C VAL A 73 14.28 -7.94 11.83
N GLU A 74 12.97 -7.82 12.07
CA GLU A 74 11.93 -8.14 11.08
C GLU A 74 12.10 -7.29 9.81
N LYS A 75 12.31 -5.98 9.99
CA LYS A 75 12.62 -5.05 8.89
C LYS A 75 13.84 -5.53 8.10
N SER A 76 14.96 -5.79 8.78
CA SER A 76 16.20 -6.19 8.11
C SER A 76 16.04 -7.50 7.34
N VAL A 77 15.29 -8.46 7.88
CA VAL A 77 15.03 -9.73 7.20
C VAL A 77 14.15 -9.51 5.97
N LEU A 78 13.01 -8.83 6.10
CA LEU A 78 12.05 -8.67 5.01
C LEU A 78 12.63 -7.84 3.85
N ILE A 79 13.32 -6.73 4.14
CA ILE A 79 14.02 -5.94 3.11
C ILE A 79 15.12 -6.79 2.44
N GLY A 80 15.85 -7.59 3.22
CA GLY A 80 16.92 -8.45 2.72
C GLY A 80 16.45 -9.51 1.71
N LEU A 81 15.18 -9.94 1.79
CA LEU A 81 14.60 -10.94 0.88
C LEU A 81 14.25 -10.38 -0.50
N ARG A 82 14.13 -9.05 -0.66
CA ARG A 82 13.95 -8.35 -1.96
C ARG A 82 12.77 -8.82 -2.83
N PHE A 83 11.72 -9.38 -2.23
CA PHE A 83 10.48 -9.74 -2.95
C PHE A 83 9.31 -8.82 -2.63
N LEU A 84 9.41 -8.03 -1.55
CA LEU A 84 8.41 -7.02 -1.19
C LEU A 84 8.85 -5.67 -1.75
N ASP A 85 7.93 -5.02 -2.45
CA ASP A 85 8.10 -3.62 -2.83
C ASP A 85 8.04 -2.74 -1.58
N THR A 86 8.88 -1.69 -1.56
CA THR A 86 8.98 -0.76 -0.44
C THR A 86 8.61 0.64 -0.91
N TRP A 87 7.69 1.28 -0.20
CA TRP A 87 7.11 2.58 -0.54
C TRP A 87 7.35 3.59 0.58
N SER A 88 8.07 4.67 0.28
CA SER A 88 8.22 5.81 1.17
C SER A 88 7.01 6.73 1.05
N ILE A 89 6.34 6.98 2.18
CA ILE A 89 5.19 7.88 2.27
C ILE A 89 5.67 9.23 2.79
N THR A 90 5.45 10.26 2.00
CA THR A 90 5.81 11.64 2.32
C THR A 90 4.64 12.59 2.04
N GLY A 91 4.79 13.87 2.40
CA GLY A 91 3.76 14.89 2.20
C GLY A 91 2.82 15.06 3.39
N THR A 92 1.56 15.42 3.12
CA THR A 92 0.50 15.58 4.12
C THR A 92 -0.68 14.67 3.80
N LYS A 93 -1.61 14.48 4.73
CA LYS A 93 -2.80 13.63 4.51
C LYS A 93 -3.64 14.04 3.29
N GLU A 94 -3.62 15.31 2.93
CA GLU A 94 -4.35 15.85 1.77
C GLU A 94 -3.59 15.68 0.46
N ARG A 95 -2.26 15.49 0.53
CA ARG A 95 -1.37 15.32 -0.60
C ARG A 95 -0.20 14.43 -0.20
N LEU A 96 -0.45 13.12 -0.32
CA LEU A 96 0.54 12.09 -0.08
C LEU A 96 1.26 11.74 -1.37
N ASP A 97 2.56 11.55 -1.26
CA ASP A 97 3.37 10.94 -2.30
C ASP A 97 3.83 9.56 -1.77
N ALA A 98 3.56 8.50 -2.55
CA ALA A 98 4.08 7.16 -2.30
C ALA A 98 5.13 6.84 -3.37
N ILE A 99 6.39 6.76 -2.96
CA ILE A 99 7.55 6.68 -3.87
C ILE A 99 8.38 5.45 -3.55
N ASP A 100 8.77 4.68 -4.56
CA ASP A 100 9.66 3.52 -4.38
C ASP A 100 11.13 3.94 -4.17
N HIS A 101 12.04 2.98 -3.98
CA HIS A 101 13.48 3.28 -3.82
C HIS A 101 14.18 3.68 -5.13
N TYR A 102 13.46 3.72 -6.25
CA TYR A 102 13.94 4.15 -7.57
C TYR A 102 13.35 5.51 -7.98
N ASP A 103 12.72 6.24 -7.06
CA ASP A 103 12.08 7.54 -7.28
C ASP A 103 10.85 7.49 -8.21
N ASN A 104 10.22 6.33 -8.39
CA ASN A 104 8.98 6.20 -9.15
C ASN A 104 7.76 6.30 -8.23
N TYR A 105 6.71 6.95 -8.71
CA TYR A 105 5.45 7.10 -7.99
C TYR A 105 4.60 5.84 -8.07
N TRP A 106 3.86 5.54 -6.99
CA TRP A 106 2.91 4.42 -6.94
C TRP A 106 1.97 4.40 -8.15
N GLU A 107 1.43 5.57 -8.52
CA GLU A 107 0.51 5.77 -9.62
C GLU A 107 1.09 5.46 -11.00
N GLU A 108 2.41 5.27 -11.13
CA GLU A 108 3.04 4.79 -12.37
C GLU A 108 2.96 3.27 -12.52
N TYR A 109 2.71 2.56 -11.42
CA TYR A 109 2.56 1.10 -11.37
C TYR A 109 1.10 0.66 -11.28
N THR A 110 0.19 1.59 -11.00
CA THR A 110 -1.25 1.32 -10.98
C THR A 110 -1.66 0.94 -12.40
N ARG A 111 -2.28 -0.24 -12.52
CA ARG A 111 -2.51 -0.88 -13.82
C ARG A 111 -3.78 -0.40 -14.49
#